data_AF-A0A2E8D1G5-F1
#
_entry.id   AF-A0A2E8D1G5-F1
#
_cell.length_a   1.000
_cell.length_b   1.000
_cell.length_c   1.000
_cell.angle_alpha   90.00
_cell.angle_beta   90.00
_cell.angle_gamma   90.00
#
_symmetry.space_group_name_H-M   'P 1'
#
loop_
_entity.id
_entity.type
_entity.pdbx_description
1 polymer ?
#
loop_
_entity_poly.entity_id
_entity_poly.type
_entity_poly.pdbx_seq_one_letter_code
_entity_poly.pdbx_strand_id
1 'polypeptide(L)'
;MCNYCDYDPAAPIPCLRDGEPRICHPKDIPAVRDEFFRNRGDGTFTREAVERGLVGSQNRGLGVVTVNFDNDGDTDLYVANDTTANFLFENDGSGHFVEVGSLLGCAVDRNGSTQASMGLTCGDSDVELNQELTERM
;
A
#
# COMPACT_ATOMS: atom_id res chain seq x y z
N MET A 1 6.85 -2.76 2.65
CA MET A 1 6.96 -4.05 1.95
C MET A 1 5.55 -4.54 1.67
N CYS A 2 5.18 -4.74 0.41
CA CYS A 2 3.86 -5.24 0.05
C CYS A 2 3.80 -6.77 0.16
N ASN A 3 2.70 -7.31 0.69
CA ASN A 3 2.41 -8.73 0.76
C ASN A 3 1.08 -9.04 0.07
N TYR A 4 0.97 -10.23 -0.54
CA TYR A 4 -0.15 -10.56 -1.43
C TYR A 4 -1.08 -11.61 -0.82
N CYS A 5 -0.61 -12.85 -0.61
CA CYS A 5 -1.42 -13.92 -0.03
C CYS A 5 -0.56 -14.91 0.77
N ASP A 6 -1.23 -15.67 1.65
CA ASP A 6 -0.61 -16.76 2.41
C ASP A 6 -0.94 -18.09 1.72
N TYR A 7 0.04 -18.69 1.06
CA TYR A 7 -0.12 -19.98 0.37
C TYR A 7 0.98 -20.96 0.82
N ASP A 8 0.56 -22.05 1.44
CA ASP A 8 1.45 -23.15 1.82
C ASP A 8 1.45 -24.24 0.74
N PRO A 9 2.56 -24.48 0.03
CA PRO A 9 2.65 -25.56 -0.96
C PRO A 9 2.60 -26.95 -0.33
N ALA A 10 2.92 -27.11 0.96
CA ALA A 10 2.83 -28.37 1.68
C ALA A 10 1.39 -28.68 2.15
N ALA A 11 0.55 -27.66 2.28
CA ALA A 11 -0.86 -27.76 2.65
C ALA A 11 -1.74 -26.94 1.69
N PRO A 12 -1.86 -27.36 0.41
CA PRO A 12 -2.54 -26.57 -0.61
C PRO A 12 -4.04 -26.47 -0.34
N ILE A 13 -4.58 -25.27 -0.53
CA ILE A 13 -6.03 -25.01 -0.45
C ILE A 13 -6.71 -25.63 -1.69
N PRO A 14 -7.69 -26.54 -1.53
CA PRO A 14 -8.40 -27.13 -2.66
C PRO A 14 -9.46 -26.16 -3.18
N CYS A 15 -9.14 -25.44 -4.24
CA CYS A 15 -10.10 -24.60 -4.95
C CYS A 15 -10.84 -25.44 -6.00
N LEU A 16 -12.14 -25.64 -5.80
CA LEU A 16 -12.98 -26.46 -6.67
C LEU A 16 -14.00 -25.59 -7.41
N ARG A 17 -14.31 -25.93 -8.66
CA ARG A 17 -15.47 -25.41 -9.40
C ARG A 17 -16.25 -26.59 -9.95
N ASP A 18 -17.52 -26.68 -9.55
CA ASP A 18 -18.40 -27.79 -9.93
C ASP A 18 -17.83 -29.17 -9.54
N GLY A 19 -17.07 -29.22 -8.43
CA GLY A 19 -16.42 -30.44 -7.91
C GLY A 19 -15.03 -30.72 -8.51
N GLU A 20 -14.64 -30.03 -9.58
CA GLU A 20 -13.36 -30.24 -10.24
C GLU A 20 -12.27 -29.26 -9.73
N PRO A 21 -11.02 -29.73 -9.55
CA PRO A 21 -9.91 -28.86 -9.19
C PRO A 21 -9.68 -27.74 -10.20
N ARG A 22 -9.45 -26.53 -9.69
CA ARG A 22 -9.06 -25.36 -10.47
C ARG A 22 -7.96 -24.58 -9.78
N ILE A 23 -7.35 -23.67 -10.54
CA ILE A 23 -6.47 -22.65 -9.97
C ILE A 23 -7.31 -21.75 -9.06
N CYS A 24 -6.82 -21.54 -7.84
CA CYS A 24 -7.42 -20.64 -6.87
C CYS A 24 -7.45 -19.21 -7.41
N HIS A 25 -8.60 -18.55 -7.28
CA HIS A 25 -8.68 -17.11 -7.47
C HIS A 25 -7.99 -16.42 -6.27
N PRO A 26 -7.40 -15.22 -6.41
CA PRO A 26 -6.80 -14.49 -5.29
C PRO A 26 -7.75 -14.25 -4.10
N LYS A 27 -9.07 -14.24 -4.36
CA LYS A 27 -10.12 -14.14 -3.33
C LYS A 27 -10.34 -15.43 -2.53
N ASP A 28 -9.92 -16.57 -3.07
CA ASP A 28 -10.06 -17.88 -2.43
C ASP A 28 -8.93 -18.13 -1.41
N ILE A 29 -7.89 -17.30 -1.42
CA ILE A 29 -6.72 -17.39 -0.54
C ILE A 29 -6.73 -16.22 0.46
N PRO A 30 -6.43 -16.44 1.75
CA PRO A 30 -6.29 -15.36 2.72
C PRO A 30 -5.25 -14.31 2.29
N ALA A 31 -5.60 -13.05 2.50
CA ALA A 31 -4.71 -11.91 2.30
C ALA A 31 -3.68 -11.79 3.42
N VAL A 32 -2.54 -11.18 3.12
CA VAL A 32 -1.46 -10.92 4.09
C VAL A 32 -1.18 -9.44 4.17
N ARG A 33 -1.08 -8.93 5.40
CA ARG A 33 -0.79 -7.52 5.68
C ARG A 33 0.59 -7.10 5.19
N ASP A 34 0.65 -5.90 4.62
CA ASP A 34 1.88 -5.21 4.29
C ASP A 34 2.68 -4.92 5.57
N GLU A 35 4.00 -4.86 5.43
CA GLU A 35 4.91 -4.66 6.55
C GLU A 35 5.72 -3.38 6.37
N PHE A 36 5.89 -2.65 7.47
CA PHE A 36 6.70 -1.44 7.54
C PHE A 36 7.87 -1.68 8.47
N PHE A 37 9.08 -1.43 7.97
CA PHE A 37 10.33 -1.63 8.70
C PHE A 37 11.04 -0.31 8.91
N ARG A 38 11.18 0.11 10.17
CA ARG A 38 11.98 1.29 10.54
C ARG A 38 13.43 0.88 10.73
N ASN A 39 14.35 1.50 9.99
CA ASN A 39 15.79 1.36 10.22
C ASN A 39 16.19 2.04 11.55
N ARG A 40 16.92 1.34 12.41
CA ARG A 40 17.41 1.86 13.70
C ARG A 40 18.76 2.58 13.63
N GLY A 41 19.43 2.54 12.46
CA GLY A 41 20.73 3.17 12.25
C GLY A 41 21.94 2.31 12.67
N ASP A 42 21.69 1.13 13.24
CA ASP A 42 22.71 0.14 13.66
C ASP A 42 22.76 -1.09 12.74
N GLY A 43 22.11 -1.02 11.57
CA GLY A 43 21.93 -2.14 10.65
C GLY A 43 20.75 -3.05 10.99
N THR A 44 19.99 -2.76 12.04
CA THR A 44 18.77 -3.50 12.40
C THR A 44 17.49 -2.74 12.04
N PHE A 45 16.38 -3.48 11.97
CA PHE A 45 15.06 -2.94 11.62
C PHE A 45 14.01 -3.34 12.67
N THR A 46 13.05 -2.47 12.95
CA THR A 46 11.83 -2.77 13.73
C THR A 46 10.64 -2.89 12.79
N ARG A 47 9.76 -3.87 13.01
CA ARG A 47 8.43 -3.89 12.39
C ARG A 47 7.53 -2.93 13.16
N GLU A 48 7.00 -1.92 12.46
CA GLU A 48 6.18 -0.87 13.08
C GLU A 48 4.85 -0.63 12.33
N ALA A 49 4.41 -1.52 11.44
CA ALA A 49 3.23 -1.28 10.59
C ALA A 49 1.96 -0.94 11.39
N VAL A 50 1.71 -1.64 12.49
CA VAL A 50 0.51 -1.45 13.30
C VAL A 50 0.63 -0.17 14.13
N GLU A 51 1.79 0.05 14.74
CA GLU A 51 2.11 1.20 15.57
C GLU A 51 2.04 2.51 14.78
N ARG A 52 2.26 2.44 13.47
CA ARG A 52 2.26 3.57 12.54
C ARG A 52 0.90 3.81 11.88
N GLY A 53 -0.14 3.04 12.19
CA GLY A 53 -1.44 3.20 11.55
C GLY A 53 -1.54 2.65 10.13
N LEU A 54 -0.52 1.92 9.64
CA LEU A 54 -0.53 1.24 8.32
C LEU A 54 -1.31 -0.07 8.39
N VAL A 55 -2.58 0.03 8.75
CA VAL A 55 -3.51 -1.07 8.93
C VAL A 55 -4.61 -1.00 7.88
N GLY A 56 -4.52 -1.88 6.89
CA GLY A 56 -5.60 -2.16 5.93
C GLY A 56 -6.22 -3.54 6.19
N SER A 57 -7.53 -3.67 5.97
CA SER A 57 -8.20 -4.98 6.00
C SER A 57 -8.09 -5.66 4.63
N GLN A 58 -7.73 -6.95 4.63
CA GLN A 58 -7.71 -7.81 3.43
C GLN A 58 -6.82 -7.32 2.27
N ASN A 59 -5.75 -6.60 2.57
CA ASN A 59 -4.81 -6.08 1.58
C ASN A 59 -4.15 -7.21 0.76
N ARG A 60 -4.02 -6.99 -0.54
CA ARG A 60 -3.31 -7.87 -1.48
C ARG A 60 -2.38 -6.99 -2.27
N GLY A 61 -1.37 -6.48 -1.58
CA GLY A 61 -0.47 -5.45 -2.08
C GLY A 61 0.30 -5.97 -3.29
N LEU A 62 0.19 -5.26 -4.41
CA LEU A 62 0.99 -5.49 -5.61
C LEU A 62 2.13 -4.48 -5.73
N GLY A 63 1.95 -3.28 -5.17
CA GLY A 63 2.97 -2.24 -5.19
C GLY A 63 2.67 -1.12 -4.22
N VAL A 64 3.72 -0.40 -3.85
CA VAL A 64 3.66 0.79 -3.03
C VAL A 64 4.44 1.90 -3.72
N VAL A 65 3.93 3.12 -3.66
CA VAL A 65 4.66 4.33 -4.04
C VAL A 65 4.64 5.33 -2.89
N THR A 66 5.74 6.05 -2.75
CA THR A 66 5.88 7.18 -1.83
C THR A 66 5.59 8.47 -2.60
N VAL A 67 4.76 9.34 -2.04
CA VAL A 67 4.36 10.60 -2.67
C VAL A 67 4.11 11.64 -1.57
N ASN A 68 4.32 12.92 -1.85
CA ASN A 68 3.83 14.02 -1.00
C ASN A 68 2.56 14.54 -1.68
N PHE A 69 1.40 13.92 -1.41
CA PHE A 69 0.21 14.12 -2.28
C PHE A 69 -0.56 15.38 -1.94
N ASP A 70 -0.48 15.86 -0.70
CA ASP A 70 -1.16 17.05 -0.21
C ASP A 70 -0.22 18.28 -0.16
N ASN A 71 1.06 18.07 -0.45
CA ASN A 71 2.12 19.07 -0.51
C ASN A 71 2.44 19.71 0.86
N ASP A 72 2.30 18.97 1.95
CA ASP A 72 2.65 19.43 3.30
C ASP A 72 4.13 19.23 3.66
N GLY A 73 4.84 18.46 2.83
CA GLY A 73 6.28 18.25 2.92
C GLY A 73 6.68 16.94 3.61
N ASP A 74 5.72 16.13 4.05
CA ASP A 74 6.00 14.77 4.46
C ASP A 74 5.63 13.71 3.40
N THR A 75 5.96 12.46 3.72
CA THR A 75 5.88 11.35 2.78
C THR A 75 4.68 10.48 3.09
N ASP A 76 3.75 10.48 2.16
CA ASP A 76 2.58 9.62 2.13
C ASP A 76 2.85 8.33 1.35
N LEU A 77 1.93 7.37 1.50
CA LEU A 77 2.04 6.06 0.88
C LEU A 77 0.77 5.71 0.11
N TYR A 78 0.91 5.36 -1.16
CA TYR A 78 -0.17 4.75 -1.93
C TYR A 78 0.13 3.27 -2.17
N VAL A 79 -0.80 2.40 -1.77
CA VAL A 79 -0.71 0.94 -1.94
C VAL A 79 -1.73 0.49 -2.99
N ALA A 80 -1.22 -0.05 -4.09
CA ALA A 80 -2.03 -0.75 -5.07
C ALA A 80 -2.33 -2.15 -4.56
N ASN A 81 -3.61 -2.49 -4.53
CA ASN A 81 -4.08 -3.81 -4.18
C ASN A 81 -4.70 -4.52 -5.37
N ASP A 82 -4.71 -5.85 -5.28
CA ASP A 82 -5.47 -6.71 -6.19
C ASP A 82 -6.78 -7.16 -5.56
N THR A 83 -7.86 -7.15 -6.34
CA THR A 83 -9.19 -7.65 -5.97
C THR A 83 -9.80 -7.04 -4.69
N THR A 84 -9.16 -6.02 -4.13
CA THR A 84 -9.49 -5.28 -2.91
C THR A 84 -9.21 -3.79 -3.12
N ALA A 85 -9.68 -2.94 -2.21
CA ALA A 85 -9.52 -1.49 -2.33
C ALA A 85 -8.03 -1.10 -2.27
N ASN A 86 -7.62 -0.14 -3.10
CA ASN A 86 -6.32 0.52 -2.92
C ASN A 86 -6.34 1.37 -1.66
N PHE A 87 -5.17 1.63 -1.09
CA PHE A 87 -5.04 2.51 0.08
C PHE A 87 -4.22 3.74 -0.27
N LEU A 88 -4.65 4.89 0.22
CA LEU A 88 -3.83 6.08 0.33
C LEU A 88 -3.68 6.38 1.81
N PHE A 89 -2.45 6.34 2.29
CA PHE A 89 -2.08 6.61 3.67
C PHE A 89 -1.43 7.98 3.74
N GLU A 90 -2.15 8.94 4.31
CA GLU A 90 -1.67 10.29 4.62
C GLU A 90 -0.86 10.23 5.90
N ASN A 91 0.35 10.80 5.88
CA ASN A 91 1.20 10.93 7.05
C ASN A 91 0.87 12.25 7.77
N ASP A 92 0.90 12.25 9.10
CA ASP A 92 0.58 13.43 9.91
C ASP A 92 1.83 14.25 10.29
N GLY A 93 2.92 14.11 9.54
CA GLY A 93 4.23 14.67 9.88
C GLY A 93 4.95 14.02 11.07
N SER A 94 4.27 13.24 11.92
CA SER A 94 4.88 12.50 13.03
C SER A 94 5.36 11.10 12.62
N GLY A 95 5.04 10.70 11.39
CA GLY A 95 5.25 9.37 10.87
C GLY A 95 4.14 8.41 11.27
N HIS A 96 2.96 8.91 11.66
CA HIS A 96 1.75 8.12 11.85
C HIS A 96 0.81 8.35 10.67
N PHE A 97 0.18 7.28 10.19
CA PHE A 97 -0.53 7.25 8.93
C PHE A 97 -2.03 7.01 9.12
N VAL A 98 -2.83 7.66 8.28
CA VAL A 98 -4.29 7.51 8.23
C VAL A 98 -4.71 7.10 6.81
N GLU A 99 -5.53 6.05 6.70
CA GLU A 99 -6.12 5.66 5.41
C GLU A 99 -7.20 6.67 5.00
N VAL A 100 -6.95 7.38 3.90
CA VAL A 100 -7.83 8.42 3.34
C VAL A 100 -8.28 8.11 1.91
N GLY A 101 -7.81 7.01 1.32
CA GLY A 101 -8.06 6.69 -0.09
C GLY A 101 -9.51 6.38 -0.41
N SER A 102 -10.24 5.82 0.55
CA SER A 102 -11.69 5.63 0.44
C SER A 102 -12.44 6.98 0.39
N LEU A 103 -11.99 7.96 1.17
CA LEU A 103 -12.58 9.29 1.25
C LEU A 103 -12.27 10.13 0.01
N LEU A 104 -11.03 10.04 -0.49
CA LEU A 104 -10.55 10.78 -1.66
C LEU A 104 -10.88 10.11 -3.00
N GLY A 105 -11.53 8.94 -2.97
CA GLY A 105 -12.05 8.27 -4.16
C GLY A 105 -10.98 7.56 -5.01
N CYS A 106 -9.82 7.26 -4.44
CA CYS A 106 -8.74 6.52 -5.13
C CYS A 106 -8.66 5.03 -4.74
N ALA A 107 -9.55 4.58 -3.84
CA ALA A 107 -9.65 3.20 -3.39
C ALA A 107 -10.28 2.23 -4.41
N VAL A 108 -11.26 2.70 -5.20
CA VAL A 108 -12.08 1.88 -6.12
C VAL A 108 -12.38 2.67 -7.40
N ASP A 109 -12.91 2.00 -8.43
CA ASP A 109 -13.34 2.69 -9.65
C ASP A 109 -14.64 3.51 -9.44
N ARG A 110 -15.05 4.25 -10.48
CA ARG A 110 -16.27 5.08 -10.49
C ARG A 110 -17.57 4.32 -10.18
N ASN A 111 -17.57 2.99 -10.30
CA ASN A 111 -18.71 2.12 -10.01
C ASN A 111 -18.60 1.48 -8.62
N GLY A 112 -17.58 1.83 -7.83
CA GLY A 112 -17.31 1.22 -6.53
C GLY A 112 -16.66 -0.17 -6.62
N SER A 113 -16.16 -0.57 -7.80
CA SER A 113 -15.58 -1.89 -8.02
C SER A 113 -14.07 -1.88 -7.77
N THR A 114 -13.60 -2.87 -7.00
CA THR A 114 -12.17 -3.12 -6.76
C THR A 114 -11.48 -3.51 -8.07
N GLN A 115 -10.30 -2.95 -8.29
CA GLN A 115 -9.51 -3.21 -9.49
C GLN A 115 -8.33 -4.16 -9.20
N ALA A 116 -7.63 -4.56 -10.26
CA ALA A 116 -6.32 -5.19 -10.18
C ALA A 116 -5.25 -4.17 -10.58
N SER A 117 -4.75 -3.41 -9.60
CA SER A 117 -3.77 -2.34 -9.84
C SER A 117 -2.36 -2.93 -9.99
N MET A 118 -2.04 -3.45 -11.18
CA MET A 118 -0.81 -4.22 -11.43
C MET A 118 0.46 -3.38 -11.69
N GLY A 119 0.33 -2.06 -11.78
CA GLY A 119 1.46 -1.17 -12.00
C GLY A 119 1.18 0.22 -11.44
N LEU A 120 2.14 0.75 -10.69
CA LEU A 120 2.10 2.10 -10.16
C LEU A 120 3.34 2.87 -10.61
N THR A 121 3.13 4.12 -11.01
CA THR A 121 4.20 5.10 -11.19
C THR A 121 3.74 6.40 -10.55
N CYS A 122 4.59 7.01 -9.74
CA CYS A 122 4.43 8.38 -9.29
C CYS A 122 5.43 9.24 -10.04
N GLY A 123 5.02 10.44 -10.44
CA GLY A 123 5.88 11.39 -11.11
C GLY A 123 5.43 12.78 -10.73
N ASP A 124 6.33 13.53 -10.10
CA ASP A 124 6.21 14.96 -9.92
C ASP A 124 6.41 15.60 -11.31
N SER A 125 5.36 16.29 -11.79
CA SER A 125 5.36 16.89 -13.13
C SER A 125 5.44 18.41 -13.07
N ASP A 126 5.40 18.99 -11.87
CA ASP A 126 5.48 20.40 -11.60
C ASP A 126 6.90 20.78 -11.16
N VAL A 127 7.59 21.51 -12.03
CA VAL A 127 8.92 22.06 -11.74
C VAL A 127 8.77 23.29 -10.84
N GLU A 128 8.27 23.12 -9.62
CA GLU A 128 8.26 24.16 -8.57
C GLU A 128 8.98 23.68 -7.30
N LEU A 129 10.16 23.08 -7.45
CA LEU A 129 11.18 23.08 -6.40
C LEU A 129 11.80 24.49 -6.28
N ASN A 130 11.05 25.43 -5.72
CA ASN A 130 11.61 26.69 -5.27
C ASN A 130 12.34 26.44 -3.94
N GLN A 131 13.54 25.84 -4.01
CA GLN A 131 14.51 25.96 -2.93
C GLN A 131 15.03 27.40 -2.89
N GLU A 132 14.27 28.31 -2.27
CA GLU A 132 14.91 29.49 -1.67
C GLU A 132 15.65 29.03 -0.41
N LEU A 133 16.92 28.69 -0.55
CA LEU A 133 17.87 28.75 0.56
C LEU A 133 18.75 30.00 0.39
N THR A 134 18.62 30.84 1.40
CA THR A 134 19.24 32.13 1.62
C THR A 134 20.78 32.04 1.64
N GLU A 135 21.46 32.76 0.75
CA GLU A 135 22.85 33.18 0.99
C GLU A 135 22.86 34.65 1.42
N ARG A 136 22.85 34.84 2.75
CA ARG A 136 23.41 36.03 3.41
C ARG A 136 24.51 35.56 4.34
N MET A 137 25.75 35.72 3.92
CA MET A 137 26.85 36.38 4.64
C MET A 137 28.08 36.50 3.73
#